data_AF-A0A959V806-F1
#
_entry.id   AF-A0A959V806-F1
#
_cell.length_a   1.000
_cell.length_b   1.000
_cell.length_c   1.000
_cell.angle_alpha   90.00
_cell.angle_beta   90.00
_cell.angle_gamma   90.00
#
_symmetry.space_group_name_H-M   'P 1'
#
loop_
_entity.id
_entity.type
_entity.pdbx_description
1 polymer ?
#
loop_
_entity_poly.entity_id
_entity_poly.type
_entity_poly.pdbx_seq_one_letter_code
_entity_poly.pdbx_strand_id
1 'polypeptide(L)'
;MRHQTIGPRKALNKAFLKQKPERKAIEGFKAALIGMLDHAKAGESEEYHKNLVSQFLKESGFAPAHYINTKGRNDLVIHTGKDAESPVGVIIEAKRPGIDPERRILCTAHKPLGGRAGHAPEAA
;
A
#
# COMPACT_ATOMS: atom_id res chain seq x y z
N MET A 1 11.42 14.58 11.20
CA MET A 1 10.78 15.22 10.03
C MET A 1 9.37 15.62 10.43
N ARG A 2 8.87 16.81 10.06
CA ARG A 2 7.46 17.18 10.30
C ARG A 2 6.61 16.58 9.17
N HIS A 3 5.88 15.51 9.45
CA HIS A 3 5.01 14.87 8.46
C HIS A 3 3.67 15.61 8.41
N GLN A 4 3.21 16.01 7.23
CA GLN A 4 1.87 16.57 7.07
C GLN A 4 0.85 15.44 6.95
N THR A 5 -0.02 15.30 7.95
CA THR A 5 -1.15 14.36 7.90
C THR A 5 -2.21 14.91 6.96
N ILE A 6 -2.48 14.19 5.86
CA ILE A 6 -3.59 14.50 4.96
C ILE A 6 -4.78 13.58 5.26
N GLY A 7 -5.98 14.14 5.31
CA GLY A 7 -7.20 13.34 5.50
C GLY A 7 -7.52 12.49 4.26
N PRO A 8 -8.23 11.36 4.41
CA PRO A 8 -8.54 10.45 3.30
C PRO A 8 -9.21 11.12 2.08
N ARG A 9 -10.16 12.03 2.32
CA ARG A 9 -10.82 12.80 1.26
C ARG A 9 -9.86 13.70 0.46
N LYS A 10 -8.81 14.22 1.11
CA LYS A 10 -7.81 15.09 0.49
C LYS A 10 -6.73 14.28 -0.23
N ALA A 11 -6.43 13.08 0.26
CA ALA A 11 -5.46 12.17 -0.34
C ALA A 11 -5.96 11.55 -1.66
N LEU A 12 -7.27 11.36 -1.79
CA LEU A 12 -7.85 10.73 -2.96
C LEU A 12 -7.99 11.70 -4.14
N ASN A 13 -7.61 11.25 -5.34
CA ASN A 13 -7.94 11.99 -6.57
C ASN A 13 -9.48 12.06 -6.72
N LYS A 14 -10.02 13.25 -7.02
CA LYS A 14 -11.46 13.49 -7.19
C LYS A 14 -12.14 12.55 -8.19
N ALA A 15 -11.41 12.02 -9.17
CA ALA A 15 -11.94 11.03 -10.12
C ALA A 15 -12.42 9.75 -9.41
N PHE A 16 -11.70 9.27 -8.39
CA PHE A 16 -12.07 8.05 -7.65
C PHE A 16 -13.33 8.23 -6.79
N LEU A 17 -13.70 9.46 -6.42
CA LEU A 17 -14.96 9.72 -5.72
C LEU A 17 -16.19 9.41 -6.57
N LYS A 18 -16.03 9.38 -7.90
CA LYS A 18 -17.11 9.04 -8.85
C LYS A 18 -17.18 7.55 -9.14
N GLN A 19 -16.16 6.78 -8.77
CA GLN A 19 -16.12 5.35 -9.01
C GLN A 19 -16.82 4.63 -7.86
N LYS A 20 -17.88 3.88 -8.18
CA LYS A 20 -18.58 3.06 -7.18
C LYS A 20 -17.73 1.83 -6.87
N PRO A 21 -17.24 1.64 -5.64
CA PRO A 21 -16.53 0.42 -5.27
C PRO A 21 -17.48 -0.78 -5.27
N GLU A 22 -16.99 -1.92 -5.76
CA GLU A 22 -17.74 -3.17 -5.74
C GLU A 22 -17.86 -3.69 -4.30
N ARG A 23 -19.03 -4.21 -3.92
CA ARG A 23 -19.26 -4.73 -2.57
C ARG A 23 -18.27 -5.85 -2.22
N LYS A 24 -18.00 -6.74 -3.17
CA LYS A 24 -17.05 -7.85 -3.00
C LYS A 24 -15.64 -7.34 -2.69
N ALA A 25 -15.18 -6.29 -3.37
CA ALA A 25 -13.88 -5.69 -3.12
C ALA A 25 -13.81 -5.06 -1.71
N ILE A 26 -14.88 -4.41 -1.26
CA ILE A 26 -14.96 -3.84 0.09
C ILE A 26 -14.90 -4.94 1.16
N GLU A 27 -15.64 -6.02 0.99
CA GLU A 27 -15.63 -7.12 1.96
C GLU A 27 -14.28 -7.86 1.97
N GLY A 28 -13.66 -8.07 0.80
CA GLY A 28 -12.30 -8.62 0.73
C GLY A 28 -11.27 -7.74 1.43
N PHE A 29 -11.32 -6.42 1.20
CA PHE A 29 -10.47 -5.46 1.89
C PHE A 29 -10.64 -5.52 3.41
N LYS A 30 -11.89 -5.55 3.90
CA LYS A 30 -12.18 -5.65 5.34
C LYS A 30 -11.64 -6.95 5.93
N ALA A 31 -11.85 -8.07 5.26
CA ALA A 31 -11.38 -9.38 5.73
C ALA A 31 -9.85 -9.39 5.85
N ALA A 32 -9.14 -8.89 4.83
CA ALA A 32 -7.67 -8.77 4.86
C ALA A 32 -7.20 -7.83 5.99
N LEU A 33 -7.88 -6.70 6.20
CA LEU A 33 -7.54 -5.76 7.26
C LEU A 33 -7.73 -6.37 8.66
N ILE A 34 -8.87 -7.02 8.90
CA ILE A 34 -9.16 -7.70 10.17
C ILE A 34 -8.12 -8.80 10.41
N GLY A 35 -7.84 -9.64 9.41
CA GLY A 35 -6.85 -10.70 9.52
C GLY A 35 -5.46 -10.15 9.89
N MET A 36 -5.02 -9.05 9.26
CA MET A 36 -3.75 -8.40 9.61
C MET A 36 -3.74 -7.91 11.07
N LEU A 37 -4.84 -7.26 11.52
CA LEU A 37 -4.94 -6.72 12.88
C LEU A 37 -4.97 -7.83 13.94
N ASP A 38 -5.65 -8.95 13.69
CA ASP A 38 -5.70 -10.09 14.61
C ASP A 38 -4.32 -10.73 14.84
N HIS A 39 -3.44 -10.65 13.84
CA HIS A 39 -2.07 -11.14 13.94
C HIS A 39 -1.07 -10.08 14.43
N ALA A 40 -1.46 -8.80 14.48
CA ALA A 40 -0.58 -7.73 14.94
C ALA A 40 -0.35 -7.83 16.46
N LYS A 41 0.77 -8.42 16.87
CA LYS A 41 1.13 -8.61 18.28
C LYS A 41 2.22 -7.63 18.72
N ALA A 42 2.08 -7.11 19.93
CA ALA A 42 3.13 -6.33 20.59
C ALA A 42 4.31 -7.24 20.95
N GLY A 43 5.52 -6.68 20.99
CA GLY A 43 6.74 -7.42 21.33
C GLY A 43 7.43 -8.11 20.16
N GLU A 44 6.69 -8.39 19.08
CA GLU A 44 7.23 -8.99 17.86
C GLU A 44 8.28 -8.09 17.15
N SER A 45 9.01 -8.70 16.22
CA SER A 45 10.06 -8.05 15.45
C SER A 45 9.48 -7.11 14.38
N GLU A 46 10.28 -6.10 13.97
CA GLU A 46 9.88 -5.22 12.88
C GLU A 46 9.64 -6.00 11.56
N GLU A 47 10.44 -7.03 11.32
CA GLU A 47 10.31 -7.92 10.16
C GLU A 47 8.99 -8.70 10.18
N TYR A 48 8.55 -9.16 11.36
CA TYR A 48 7.25 -9.78 11.53
C TYR A 48 6.12 -8.85 11.08
N HIS A 49 6.12 -7.59 11.54
CA HIS A 49 5.10 -6.62 11.16
C HIS A 49 5.20 -6.20 9.68
N LYS A 50 6.41 -6.13 9.11
CA LYS A 50 6.59 -5.90 7.65
C LYS A 50 5.91 -6.98 6.82
N ASN A 51 6.08 -8.24 7.22
CA ASN A 51 5.45 -9.37 6.53
C ASN A 51 3.92 -9.32 6.61
N LEU A 52 3.34 -8.95 7.76
CA LEU A 52 1.89 -8.74 7.89
C LEU A 52 1.37 -7.63 6.95
N VAL A 53 2.07 -6.51 6.86
CA VAL A 53 1.71 -5.41 5.95
C VAL A 53 1.79 -5.85 4.49
N SER A 54 2.86 -6.55 4.11
CA SER A 54 3.04 -7.09 2.75
C SER A 54 1.91 -8.06 2.37
N GLN A 55 1.54 -8.96 3.28
CA GLN A 55 0.43 -9.89 3.09
C GLN A 55 -0.90 -9.17 2.95
N PHE A 56 -1.22 -8.24 3.86
CA PHE A 56 -2.42 -7.42 3.80
C PHE A 56 -2.56 -6.68 2.47
N LEU A 57 -1.49 -6.04 1.99
CA LEU A 57 -1.53 -5.31 0.72
C LEU A 57 -1.82 -6.25 -0.45
N LYS A 58 -1.20 -7.44 -0.48
CA LYS A 58 -1.47 -8.44 -1.52
C LYS A 58 -2.93 -8.89 -1.50
N GLU A 59 -3.45 -9.24 -0.32
CA GLU A 59 -4.81 -9.76 -0.14
C GLU A 59 -5.91 -8.69 -0.29
N SER A 60 -5.59 -7.42 -0.03
CA SER A 60 -6.55 -6.31 -0.13
C SER A 60 -6.86 -5.85 -1.56
N GLY A 61 -6.25 -6.49 -2.56
CA GLY A 61 -6.56 -6.29 -3.98
C GLY A 61 -5.43 -5.73 -4.83
N PHE A 62 -4.21 -5.58 -4.30
CA PHE A 62 -3.07 -5.17 -5.12
C PHE A 62 -2.49 -6.34 -5.94
N ALA A 63 -2.48 -7.56 -5.39
CA ALA A 63 -2.04 -8.73 -6.14
C ALA A 63 -3.16 -9.28 -7.03
N PRO A 64 -2.85 -9.85 -8.21
CA PRO A 64 -1.51 -10.00 -8.81
C PRO A 64 -1.09 -8.80 -9.68
N ALA A 65 -1.90 -7.74 -9.76
CA ALA A 65 -1.68 -6.61 -10.66
C ALA A 65 -0.44 -5.75 -10.30
N HIS A 66 -0.09 -5.72 -9.02
CA HIS A 66 1.02 -4.93 -8.47
C HIS A 66 1.98 -5.83 -7.71
N TYR A 67 3.25 -5.80 -8.11
CA TYR A 67 4.31 -6.51 -7.41
C TYR A 67 4.69 -5.77 -6.12
N ILE A 68 4.77 -6.52 -5.02
CA ILE A 68 5.07 -5.99 -3.69
C ILE A 68 6.23 -6.80 -3.10
N ASN A 69 7.35 -6.12 -2.86
CA ASN A 69 8.54 -6.73 -2.25
C ASN A 69 9.47 -5.65 -1.66
N THR A 70 10.53 -6.07 -0.97
CA THR A 70 11.64 -5.19 -0.59
C THR A 70 12.42 -4.71 -1.83
N LYS A 71 13.03 -3.51 -1.78
CA LYS A 71 13.89 -3.03 -2.88
C LYS A 71 15.03 -2.16 -2.37
N GLY A 72 16.25 -2.68 -2.47
CA GLY A 72 17.46 -1.97 -2.05
C GLY A 72 17.45 -1.70 -0.55
N ARG A 73 17.52 -0.41 -0.17
CA ARG A 73 17.46 0.04 1.23
C ARG A 73 16.04 0.34 1.73
N ASN A 74 15.04 0.23 0.86
CA ASN A 74 13.64 0.48 1.24
C ASN A 74 13.03 -0.79 1.81
N ASP A 75 12.24 -0.65 2.87
CA ASP A 75 11.58 -1.78 3.52
C ASP A 75 10.62 -2.50 2.58
N LEU A 76 9.68 -1.79 1.97
CA LEU A 76 8.74 -2.34 1.00
C LEU A 76 8.46 -1.33 -0.12
N VAL A 77 8.22 -1.85 -1.31
CA VAL A 77 7.75 -1.08 -2.46
C VAL A 77 6.54 -1.73 -3.12
N ILE A 78 5.69 -0.90 -3.71
CA ILE A 78 4.60 -1.35 -4.60
C ILE A 78 4.94 -0.87 -6.01
N HIS A 79 5.06 -1.81 -6.94
CA HIS A 79 5.29 -1.53 -8.35
C HIS A 79 3.98 -1.22 -9.08
N THR A 80 4.05 -0.41 -10.13
CA THR A 80 2.88 -0.07 -10.96
C THR A 80 2.40 -1.22 -11.84
N GLY A 81 3.16 -2.31 -11.91
CA GLY A 81 2.82 -3.53 -12.65
C GLY A 81 3.17 -4.80 -11.87
N LYS A 82 2.98 -5.95 -12.51
CA LYS A 82 2.99 -7.29 -11.90
C LYS A 82 4.38 -7.86 -11.57
N ASP A 83 5.45 -7.15 -11.93
CA ASP A 83 6.83 -7.61 -11.79
C ASP A 83 7.78 -6.52 -11.24
N ALA A 84 8.99 -6.93 -10.89
CA ALA A 84 10.02 -6.06 -10.32
C ALA A 84 10.61 -5.05 -11.32
N GLU A 85 10.42 -5.28 -12.62
CA GLU A 85 10.90 -4.43 -13.71
C GLU A 85 10.01 -3.18 -13.90
N SER A 86 8.73 -3.31 -13.55
CA SER A 86 7.79 -2.20 -13.57
C SER A 86 8.25 -1.04 -12.65
N PRO A 87 7.94 0.23 -12.95
CA PRO A 87 8.30 1.36 -12.08
C PRO A 87 7.76 1.22 -10.66
N VAL A 88 8.46 1.80 -9.68
CA VAL A 88 7.97 1.91 -8.30
C VAL A 88 6.95 3.04 -8.20
N GLY A 89 5.75 2.73 -7.71
CA GLY A 89 4.68 3.70 -7.49
C GLY A 89 4.52 4.13 -6.03
N VAL A 90 4.89 3.28 -5.07
CA VAL A 90 4.79 3.56 -3.64
C VAL A 90 6.02 3.03 -2.92
N ILE A 91 6.54 3.80 -1.97
CA ILE A 91 7.58 3.38 -1.03
C ILE A 91 6.97 3.32 0.36
N ILE A 92 7.19 2.23 1.07
CA ILE A 92 6.69 2.02 2.42
C ILE A 92 7.90 1.88 3.32
N GLU A 93 7.94 2.75 4.34
CA GLU A 93 8.92 2.69 5.41
C GLU A 93 8.21 2.21 6.67
N ALA A 94 8.57 1.03 7.14
CA ALA A 94 8.04 0.47 8.36
C ALA A 94 8.99 0.77 9.52
N LYS A 95 8.41 1.02 10.69
CA LYS A 95 9.16 1.13 11.94
C LYS A 95 8.54 0.20 12.95
N ARG A 96 9.36 -0.36 13.83
CA ARG A 96 8.88 -1.16 14.95
C ARG A 96 7.78 -0.40 15.70
N PRO A 97 6.60 -1.01 15.93
CA PRO A 97 5.58 -0.43 16.78
C PRO A 97 6.16 -0.28 18.20
N GLY A 98 6.44 0.95 18.60
CA GLY A 98 6.95 1.28 19.93
C GLY A 98 5.82 1.50 20.94
N ILE A 99 6.19 1.67 22.21
CA ILE A 99 5.27 2.06 23.30
C ILE A 99 4.71 3.49 23.06
N ASP A 100 5.39 4.25 22.21
CA ASP A 100 5.00 5.60 21.80
C ASP A 100 3.99 5.56 20.63
N PRO A 101 2.73 6.00 20.83
CA PRO A 101 1.65 5.90 19.84
C PRO A 101 1.91 6.68 18.54
N GLU A 102 2.92 7.56 18.50
CA GLU A 102 3.30 8.28 17.28
C GLU A 102 4.15 7.48 16.29
N ARG A 103 4.68 6.31 16.69
CA ARG A 103 5.45 5.42 15.80
C ARG A 103 4.55 4.55 14.94
N ARG A 104 3.96 5.17 13.91
CA ARG A 104 3.13 4.51 12.89
C ARG A 104 3.97 4.01 11.71
N ILE A 105 3.52 2.93 11.06
CA ILE A 105 4.01 2.54 9.73
C ILE A 105 3.75 3.72 8.78
N LEU A 106 4.81 4.22 8.13
CA LEU A 106 4.75 5.41 7.28
C LEU A 106 4.80 4.98 5.81
N CYS A 107 3.65 4.99 5.16
CA CYS A 107 3.58 4.80 3.71
C CYS A 107 3.76 6.16 3.00
N THR A 108 4.79 6.30 2.17
CA THR A 108 5.01 7.50 1.35
C THR A 108 4.82 7.16 -0.12
N ALA A 109 3.75 7.64 -0.74
CA ALA A 109 3.56 7.53 -2.18
C ALA A 109 4.50 8.53 -2.89
N HIS A 110 5.50 8.03 -3.60
CA HIS A 110 6.32 8.86 -4.49
C HIS A 110 5.63 8.91 -5.85
N LYS A 111 5.34 10.12 -6.34
CA LYS A 111 4.83 10.31 -7.71
C LYS A 111 5.80 9.64 -8.69
N PRO A 112 5.34 8.80 -9.63
CA PRO A 112 6.24 8.17 -10.58
C PRO A 112 7.00 9.25 -11.35
N LEU A 113 8.34 9.10 -11.42
CA LEU A 113 9.18 9.91 -12.29
C LEU A 113 8.68 9.69 -13.73
N GLY A 114 8.40 10.80 -14.42
CA GLY A 114 7.54 10.83 -15.60
C GLY A 114 7.80 9.73 -16.63
N GLY A 115 6.81 8.86 -16.79
CA GLY A 115 6.62 8.02 -17.97
C GLY A 115 5.37 8.48 -18.71
N ARG A 116 5.46 8.69 -20.03
CA ARG A 116 4.35 9.14 -20.88
C ARG A 116 3.12 8.27 -20.67
N ALA A 117 1.95 8.91 -20.55
CA ALA A 117 0.66 8.23 -20.53
C ALA A 117 0.50 7.43 -21.84
N GLY A 118 0.60 6.11 -21.73
CA GLY A 118 0.19 5.18 -22.78
C GLY A 118 -1.33 5.19 -22.89
N HIS A 119 -1.82 5.32 -24.11
CA HIS A 119 -3.22 5.25 -24.49
C HIS A 119 -3.82 3.91 -24.01
N ALA A 120 -4.93 3.94 -23.27
CA ALA A 120 -5.69 2.75 -22.97
C ALA A 120 -6.41 2.27 -24.24
N PRO A 121 -6.36 0.98 -24.61
CA PRO A 121 -7.17 0.48 -25.70
C PRO A 121 -8.65 0.45 -25.31
N GLU A 122 -9.47 0.99 -26.20
CA GLU A 122 -10.92 0.92 -26.18
C GLU A 122 -11.35 -0.53 -26.38
N ALA A 123 -12.10 -1.09 -25.43
CA ALA A 123 -12.64 -2.43 -25.53
C ALA A 123 -13.90 -2.41 -26.41
N ALA A 124 -13.85 -3.17 -27.50
CA ALA A 124 -14.99 -3.53 -28.34
C ALA A 124 -15.85 -4.62 -27.68
#